data_AF-A0A914TH35-F1
#
_entry.id   AF-A0A914TH35-F1
#
_cell.length_a   1.000
_cell.length_b   1.000
_cell.length_c   1.000
_cell.angle_alpha   90.00
_cell.angle_beta   90.00
_cell.angle_gamma   90.00
#
_symmetry.space_group_name_H-M   'P 1'
#
loop_
_entity.id
_entity.type
_entity.pdbx_description
1 polymer ?
#
loop_
_entity_poly.entity_id
_entity_poly.type
_entity_poly.pdbx_seq_one_letter_code
_entity_poly.pdbx_strand_id
1 'polypeptide(L)'
;MYAGKAYKSVFCTTWLINFFLCLLVAWILFKGLAAPTVPPFFITFSISTILIFFIAKTVSYILLALSDRSGFSIVTSIFILFEIICVTLGTVAIFISRRYEPFVLFNRAPIEWLQNRRFIVAIFTALFIVIFIVQLFSINRYATIVKKDSISSRTYEAARRKATPYHNNKEVLSLNHRF
;
A
#
# COMPACT_ATOMS: atom_id res chain seq x y z
N MET A 1 -8.15 2.99 -21.26
CA MET A 1 -8.85 2.06 -20.34
C MET A 1 -8.02 0.84 -19.89
N TYR A 2 -7.20 0.21 -20.76
CA TYR A 2 -6.42 -0.99 -20.40
C TYR A 2 -5.28 -0.75 -19.38
N ALA A 3 -4.62 0.40 -19.42
CA ALA A 3 -3.47 0.68 -18.55
C ALA A 3 -3.83 0.71 -17.04
N GLY A 4 -4.99 1.29 -16.67
CA GLY A 4 -5.42 1.35 -15.26
C GLY A 4 -5.68 -0.03 -14.65
N LYS A 5 -6.23 -0.96 -15.44
CA LYS A 5 -6.45 -2.35 -15.01
C LYS A 5 -5.13 -3.09 -14.77
N ALA A 6 -4.12 -2.87 -15.61
CA ALA A 6 -2.80 -3.47 -15.46
C ALA A 6 -2.12 -3.04 -14.15
N TYR A 7 -2.08 -1.74 -13.84
CA TYR A 7 -1.46 -1.26 -12.58
C TYR A 7 -2.20 -1.75 -11.34
N LYS A 8 -3.54 -1.85 -11.39
CA LYS A 8 -4.33 -2.45 -10.31
C LYS A 8 -3.99 -3.92 -10.10
N SER A 9 -3.80 -4.69 -11.17
CA SER A 9 -3.40 -6.09 -11.11
C SER A 9 -1.97 -6.27 -10.55
N VAL A 10 -1.02 -5.44 -10.98
CA VAL A 10 0.36 -5.45 -10.45
C VAL A 10 0.37 -5.11 -8.96
N PHE A 11 -0.40 -4.09 -8.54
CA PHE A 11 -0.54 -3.76 -7.13
C PHE A 11 -1.17 -4.91 -6.34
N CYS A 12 -2.24 -5.53 -6.85
CA CYS A 12 -2.89 -6.67 -6.19
C CYS A 12 -1.93 -7.87 -6.04
N THR A 13 -1.16 -8.18 -7.07
CA THR A 13 -0.19 -9.28 -7.06
C THR A 13 0.94 -9.02 -6.06
N THR A 14 1.51 -7.81 -6.07
CA THR A 14 2.55 -7.44 -5.11
C THR A 14 2.03 -7.31 -3.69
N TRP A 15 0.78 -6.88 -3.50
CA TRP A 15 0.09 -6.91 -2.21
C TRP A 15 -0.08 -8.34 -1.70
N LEU A 16 -0.44 -9.30 -2.57
CA LEU A 16 -0.59 -10.70 -2.20
C LEU A 16 0.76 -11.33 -1.78
N ILE A 17 1.84 -11.03 -2.50
CA ILE A 17 3.19 -11.47 -2.10
C ILE A 17 3.53 -10.87 -0.73
N ASN A 18 3.26 -9.57 -0.53
CA ASN A 18 3.49 -8.92 0.75
C ASN A 18 2.67 -9.55 1.89
N PHE A 19 1.44 -9.97 1.61
CA PHE A 19 0.58 -10.65 2.58
C PHE A 19 1.22 -11.96 3.08
N PHE A 20 1.75 -12.79 2.18
CA PHE A 20 2.45 -14.03 2.57
C PHE A 20 3.72 -13.76 3.39
N LEU A 21 4.48 -12.72 3.03
CA LEU A 21 5.64 -12.30 3.82
C LEU A 21 5.23 -11.80 5.21
N CYS A 22 4.15 -11.01 5.31
CA CYS A 22 3.62 -10.56 6.58
C CYS A 22 3.09 -11.72 7.44
N LEU A 23 2.48 -12.75 6.85
CA LEU A 23 2.09 -13.97 7.56
C LEU A 23 3.31 -14.70 8.14
N LEU A 24 4.40 -14.81 7.37
CA LEU A 24 5.64 -15.40 7.85
C LEU A 24 6.23 -14.60 9.03
N VAL A 25 6.22 -13.27 8.91
CA VAL A 25 6.68 -12.36 9.97
C VAL A 25 5.82 -12.47 11.23
N ALA A 26 4.49 -12.55 11.08
CA ALA A 26 3.56 -12.76 12.18
C ALA A 26 3.77 -14.12 12.86
N TRP A 27 4.02 -15.17 12.07
CA TRP A 27 4.36 -16.50 12.58
C TRP A 27 5.66 -16.48 13.42
N ILE A 28 6.70 -15.82 12.91
CA ILE A 28 7.97 -15.63 13.64
C ILE A 28 7.74 -14.89 14.95
N LEU A 29 6.94 -13.80 14.93
CA LEU A 29 6.61 -13.03 16.12
C LEU A 29 5.87 -13.89 17.15
N PHE A 30 4.85 -14.64 16.73
CA PHE A 30 4.07 -15.50 17.61
C PHE A 30 4.93 -16.58 18.26
N LYS A 31 5.78 -17.25 17.46
CA LYS A 31 6.74 -18.23 17.98
C LYS A 31 7.79 -17.60 18.89
N GLY A 32 8.21 -16.36 18.62
CA GLY A 32 9.16 -15.61 19.44
C GLY A 32 8.57 -15.18 20.78
N LEU A 33 7.29 -14.83 20.83
CA LEU A 33 6.59 -14.49 22.07
C LEU A 33 6.26 -15.72 22.93
N ALA A 34 6.09 -16.88 22.30
CA ALA A 34 5.90 -18.15 22.99
C ALA A 34 7.22 -18.80 23.47
N ALA A 35 8.37 -18.22 23.11
CA ALA A 35 9.67 -18.73 23.53
C ALA A 35 9.94 -18.39 25.00
N PRO A 36 10.73 -19.22 25.72
CA PRO A 36 11.09 -18.97 27.12
C PRO A 36 12.00 -17.74 27.28
N THR A 37 12.67 -17.29 26.22
CA THR A 37 13.48 -16.07 26.22
C THR A 37 12.64 -14.88 25.74
N VAL A 38 12.55 -13.84 26.57
CA VAL A 38 11.81 -12.62 26.22
C VAL A 38 12.55 -11.89 25.09
N PRO A 39 11.92 -11.67 23.93
CA PRO A 39 12.57 -11.00 22.82
C PRO A 39 12.79 -9.51 23.11
N PRO A 40 13.85 -8.88 22.56
CA PRO A 40 14.10 -7.46 22.77
C PRO A 40 12.92 -6.59 22.34
N PHE A 41 12.50 -5.67 23.21
CA PHE A 41 11.33 -4.82 23.00
C PHE A 41 11.33 -4.12 21.64
N PHE A 42 12.47 -3.53 21.23
CA PHE A 42 12.57 -2.80 19.95
C PHE A 42 12.30 -3.68 18.72
N ILE A 43 12.68 -4.96 18.76
CA ILE A 43 12.46 -5.89 17.64
C ILE A 43 10.98 -6.29 17.60
N THR A 44 10.42 -6.68 18.74
CA THR A 44 9.00 -7.03 18.88
C THR A 44 8.12 -5.85 18.47
N PHE A 45 8.44 -4.65 18.93
CA PHE A 45 7.75 -3.42 18.58
C PHE A 45 7.81 -3.18 17.08
N SER A 46 9.00 -3.17 16.47
CA SER A 46 9.15 -2.95 15.02
C SER A 46 8.36 -3.95 14.18
N ILE A 47 8.44 -5.24 14.52
CA ILE A 47 7.69 -6.30 13.83
C ILE A 47 6.17 -6.08 13.98
N SER A 48 5.70 -5.74 15.17
CA SER A 48 4.29 -5.47 15.43
C SER A 48 3.80 -4.25 14.65
N THR A 49 4.60 -3.17 14.60
CA THR A 49 4.27 -1.96 13.85
C THR A 49 4.16 -2.23 12.34
N ILE A 50 5.01 -3.10 11.77
CA ILE A 50 4.91 -3.54 10.37
C ILE A 50 3.55 -4.21 10.11
N LEU A 51 3.11 -5.11 10.99
CA LEU A 51 1.83 -5.81 10.85
C LEU A 51 0.64 -4.84 10.96
N ILE A 52 0.70 -3.88 11.89
CA ILE A 52 -0.33 -2.85 12.05
C ILE A 52 -0.43 -1.99 10.78
N PHE A 53 0.69 -1.51 10.25
CA PHE A 53 0.68 -0.72 9.02
C PHE A 53 0.25 -1.53 7.80
N PHE A 54 0.55 -2.82 7.75
CA PHE A 54 0.06 -3.70 6.69
C PHE A 54 -1.48 -3.82 6.70
N ILE A 55 -2.08 -3.97 7.88
CA ILE A 55 -3.55 -3.99 8.03
C ILE A 55 -4.13 -2.64 7.62
N ALA A 56 -3.56 -1.53 8.12
CA ALA A 56 -4.03 -0.17 7.81
C ALA A 56 -3.94 0.13 6.29
N LYS A 57 -2.84 -0.26 5.64
CA LYS A 57 -2.66 -0.21 4.20
C LYS A 57 -3.73 -1.02 3.47
N THR A 58 -3.99 -2.24 3.92
CA THR A 58 -4.98 -3.13 3.30
C THR A 58 -6.38 -2.53 3.37
N VAL A 59 -6.78 -2.00 4.53
CA VAL A 59 -8.05 -1.30 4.70
C VAL A 59 -8.12 -0.08 3.78
N SER A 60 -7.06 0.74 3.73
CA SER A 60 -7.00 1.90 2.84
C SER A 60 -7.12 1.53 1.36
N TYR A 61 -6.48 0.43 0.94
CA TYR A 61 -6.56 -0.08 -0.42
C TYR A 61 -7.96 -0.61 -0.76
N ILE A 62 -8.61 -1.35 0.14
CA ILE A 62 -9.99 -1.81 -0.06
C ILE A 62 -10.94 -0.60 -0.20
N LEU A 63 -10.79 0.42 0.66
CA LEU A 63 -11.59 1.64 0.58
C LEU A 63 -11.35 2.41 -0.74
N LEU A 64 -10.10 2.44 -1.23
CA LEU A 64 -9.79 2.98 -2.55
C LEU A 64 -10.53 2.21 -3.64
N ALA A 65 -10.52 0.87 -3.58
CA ALA A 65 -11.16 0.02 -4.57
C ALA A 65 -12.71 0.11 -4.56
N LEU A 66 -13.30 0.44 -3.42
CA LEU A 66 -14.75 0.61 -3.27
C LEU A 66 -15.25 2.01 -3.59
N SER A 67 -14.47 3.05 -3.25
CA SER A 67 -14.94 4.45 -3.32
C SER A 67 -14.37 5.25 -4.50
N ASP A 68 -13.34 4.75 -5.19
CA ASP A 68 -12.60 5.43 -6.27
C ASP A 68 -12.11 6.86 -5.93
N ARG A 69 -12.01 7.19 -4.63
CA ARG A 69 -11.55 8.51 -4.15
C ARG A 69 -10.02 8.55 -4.13
N SER A 70 -9.44 9.53 -4.82
CA SER A 70 -7.99 9.76 -4.88
C SER A 70 -7.34 10.08 -3.52
N GLY A 71 -8.11 10.44 -2.49
CA GLY A 71 -7.58 10.61 -1.14
C GLY A 71 -7.01 9.31 -0.55
N PHE A 72 -7.67 8.18 -0.82
CA PHE A 72 -7.23 6.89 -0.28
C PHE A 72 -5.92 6.39 -0.91
N SER A 73 -5.61 6.77 -2.15
CA SER A 73 -4.31 6.43 -2.75
C SER A 73 -3.14 7.15 -2.06
N ILE A 74 -3.35 8.38 -1.57
CA ILE A 74 -2.35 9.13 -0.80
C ILE A 74 -2.12 8.44 0.54
N VAL A 75 -3.20 8.11 1.25
CA VAL A 75 -3.16 7.40 2.54
C VAL A 75 -2.46 6.05 2.39
N THR A 76 -2.79 5.28 1.36
CA THR A 76 -2.12 3.99 1.05
C THR A 76 -0.63 4.19 0.82
N SER A 77 -0.23 5.23 0.07
CA SER A 77 1.19 5.54 -0.19
C SER A 77 1.93 5.91 1.10
N ILE A 78 1.30 6.69 1.99
CA ILE A 78 1.85 7.06 3.29
C ILE A 78 2.08 5.80 4.15
N PHE A 79 1.13 4.87 4.21
CA PHE A 79 1.32 3.63 4.94
C PHE A 79 2.46 2.78 4.38
N ILE A 80 2.61 2.70 3.05
CA ILE A 80 3.76 1.99 2.44
C ILE A 80 5.08 2.65 2.84
N LEU A 81 5.16 3.97 2.86
CA LEU A 81 6.37 4.68 3.31
C LEU A 81 6.69 4.39 4.78
N PHE A 82 5.69 4.38 5.65
CA PHE A 82 5.88 3.99 7.04
C PHE A 82 6.30 2.52 7.19
N GLU A 83 5.75 1.60 6.40
CA GLU A 83 6.21 0.20 6.38
C GLU A 83 7.68 0.09 5.99
N ILE A 84 8.14 0.85 4.98
CA ILE A 84 9.56 0.89 4.58
C ILE A 84 10.41 1.33 5.78
N ILE A 85 10.03 2.42 6.46
CA ILE A 85 10.74 2.94 7.63
C ILE A 85 10.78 1.91 8.76
N CYS A 86 9.66 1.23 9.03
CA CYS A 86 9.61 0.21 10.08
C CYS A 86 10.47 -1.01 9.75
N VAL A 87 10.47 -1.46 8.49
CA VAL A 87 11.31 -2.58 8.03
C VAL A 87 12.79 -2.22 8.13
N THR A 88 13.19 -1.01 7.74
CA THR A 88 14.60 -0.58 7.86
C THR A 88 15.03 -0.43 9.31
N LEU A 89 14.22 0.22 10.16
CA LEU A 89 14.51 0.35 11.59
C LEU A 89 14.58 -1.01 12.30
N GLY A 90 13.65 -1.92 12.00
CA GLY A 90 13.66 -3.29 12.53
C GLY A 90 14.92 -4.06 12.12
N THR A 91 15.35 -3.89 10.86
CA THR A 91 16.60 -4.47 10.37
C THR A 91 17.81 -3.93 11.12
N VAL A 92 17.90 -2.60 11.27
CA VAL A 92 18.98 -1.95 12.03
C VAL A 92 19.00 -2.43 13.47
N ALA A 93 17.84 -2.53 14.13
CA ALA A 93 17.73 -3.04 15.50
C ALA A 93 18.26 -4.49 15.63
N ILE A 94 17.97 -5.35 14.66
CA ILE A 94 18.49 -6.72 14.63
C ILE A 94 20.02 -6.74 14.42
N PHE A 95 20.56 -5.86 13.58
CA PHE A 95 22.00 -5.77 13.32
C PHE A 95 22.80 -5.21 14.50
N ILE A 96 22.24 -4.25 15.25
CA ILE A 96 22.86 -3.66 16.44
C ILE A 96 22.84 -4.66 17.61
N SER A 97 21.78 -5.46 17.74
CA SER A 97 21.69 -6.47 18.80
C SER A 97 22.75 -7.55 18.58
N ARG A 98 23.82 -7.53 19.38
CA ARG A 98 24.87 -8.55 19.40
C ARG A 98 24.54 -9.57 20.49
N ARG A 99 23.85 -10.64 20.10
CA ARG A 99 23.87 -11.91 20.84
C ARG A 99 24.36 -12.97 19.86
N TYR A 100 25.57 -13.47 20.09
CA TYR A 100 26.12 -14.56 19.29
C TYR A 100 26.07 -15.82 20.12
N GLU A 101 25.11 -16.68 19.82
CA GLU A 101 25.05 -18.02 20.39
C GLU A 101 25.22 -19.05 19.26
N PRO A 102 26.23 -19.93 19.34
CA PRO A 102 26.61 -20.79 18.22
C PRO A 102 25.56 -21.86 17.86
N PHE A 103 24.60 -22.17 18.76
CA PHE A 103 23.60 -23.21 18.55
C PHE A 103 22.19 -22.78 18.97
N VAL A 104 21.67 -21.71 18.35
CA VAL A 104 20.25 -21.37 18.47
C VAL A 104 19.46 -22.15 17.41
N LEU A 105 18.46 -22.91 17.84
CA LEU A 105 17.50 -23.58 16.95
C LEU A 105 16.28 -22.67 16.73
N PHE A 106 15.82 -22.54 15.48
CA PHE A 106 14.68 -21.70 15.13
C PHE A 106 13.41 -22.05 15.93
N ASN A 107 13.16 -23.33 16.18
CA ASN A 107 11.98 -23.80 16.92
C ASN A 107 11.99 -23.38 18.40
N ARG A 108 13.16 -23.08 18.97
CA ARG A 108 13.31 -22.75 20.39
C ARG A 108 13.36 -21.24 20.63
N ALA A 109 14.06 -20.49 19.76
CA ALA A 109 14.19 -19.05 19.86
C ALA A 109 14.32 -18.41 18.45
N PRO A 110 13.21 -18.18 17.72
CA PRO A 110 13.23 -17.75 16.32
C PRO A 110 13.77 -16.33 16.14
N ILE A 111 13.55 -15.43 17.11
CA ILE A 111 14.05 -14.05 17.07
C ILE A 111 15.57 -14.01 17.28
N GLU A 112 16.08 -14.78 18.25
CA GLU A 112 17.54 -14.91 18.47
C GLU A 112 18.21 -15.64 17.30
N TRP A 113 17.53 -16.61 16.69
CA TRP A 113 17.98 -17.25 15.45
C TRP A 113 18.13 -16.24 14.30
N LEU A 114 17.18 -15.32 14.13
CA LEU A 114 17.26 -14.24 13.15
C LEU A 114 18.41 -13.28 13.42
N GLN A 115 18.67 -12.94 14.70
CA GLN A 115 19.82 -12.13 15.10
C GLN A 115 21.16 -12.77 14.73
N ASN A 116 21.26 -14.09 14.84
CA ASN A 116 22.44 -14.87 14.42
C ASN A 116 22.56 -14.98 12.89
N ARG A 117 21.45 -14.98 12.16
CA ARG A 117 21.40 -15.13 10.70
C ARG A 117 21.11 -13.81 9.97
N ARG A 118 21.93 -12.79 10.24
CA ARG A 118 21.78 -11.42 9.72
C ARG A 118 21.66 -11.33 8.20
N PHE A 119 22.31 -12.23 7.46
CA PHE A 119 22.21 -12.28 6.00
C PHE A 119 20.78 -12.60 5.53
N ILE A 120 20.09 -13.52 6.22
CA ILE A 120 18.70 -13.86 5.92
C ILE A 120 17.81 -12.64 6.15
N VAL A 121 18.01 -11.94 7.27
CA VAL A 121 17.28 -10.70 7.57
C VAL A 121 17.51 -9.66 6.48
N ALA A 122 18.76 -9.45 6.04
CA ALA A 122 19.08 -8.51 4.96
C ALA A 122 18.40 -8.86 3.63
N ILE A 123 18.35 -10.15 3.25
CA ILE A 123 17.62 -10.60 2.06
C ILE A 123 16.12 -10.29 2.18
N PHE A 124 15.52 -10.60 3.33
CA PHE A 124 14.11 -10.30 3.58
C PHE A 124 13.82 -8.80 3.48
N THR A 125 14.67 -7.96 4.07
CA THR A 125 14.57 -6.50 4.00
C THR A 125 14.65 -6.02 2.55
N ALA A 126 15.61 -6.54 1.76
CA ALA A 126 15.74 -6.18 0.35
C ALA A 126 14.49 -6.57 -0.45
N LEU A 127 13.94 -7.76 -0.22
CA LEU A 127 12.70 -8.20 -0.86
C LEU A 127 11.51 -7.29 -0.51
N PHE A 128 11.33 -6.95 0.77
CA PHE A 128 10.30 -6.02 1.21
C PHE A 128 10.45 -4.65 0.54
N ILE A 129 11.66 -4.09 0.50
CA ILE A 129 11.92 -2.79 -0.13
C ILE A 129 11.52 -2.81 -1.61
N VAL A 130 11.92 -3.83 -2.36
CA VAL A 130 11.57 -3.96 -3.79
C VAL A 130 10.04 -4.04 -3.96
N ILE A 131 9.36 -4.84 -3.14
CA ILE A 131 7.90 -4.96 -3.18
C ILE A 131 7.24 -3.61 -2.90
N PHE A 132 7.70 -2.88 -1.88
CA PHE A 132 7.14 -1.58 -1.51
C PHE A 132 7.36 -0.52 -2.58
N ILE A 133 8.52 -0.50 -3.25
CA ILE A 133 8.78 0.40 -4.38
C ILE A 133 7.82 0.11 -5.53
N VAL A 134 7.61 -1.17 -5.88
CA VAL A 134 6.67 -1.55 -6.94
C VAL A 134 5.23 -1.18 -6.55
N GLN A 135 4.84 -1.37 -5.29
CA GLN A 135 3.53 -0.95 -4.78
C GLN A 135 3.34 0.58 -4.88
N LEU A 136 4.33 1.37 -4.45
CA LEU A 136 4.33 2.83 -4.54
C LEU A 136 4.21 3.32 -5.99
N PHE A 137 4.99 2.73 -6.90
CA PHE A 137 4.92 3.10 -8.31
C PHE A 137 3.56 2.76 -8.92
N SER A 138 3.04 1.56 -8.62
CA SER A 138 1.77 1.08 -9.16
C SER A 138 0.58 1.92 -8.67
N ILE A 139 0.53 2.25 -7.37
CA ILE A 139 -0.55 3.05 -6.79
C ILE A 139 -0.52 4.49 -7.29
N ASN A 140 0.67 5.08 -7.45
CA ASN A 140 0.82 6.44 -7.96
C ASN A 140 0.41 6.55 -9.45
N ARG A 141 0.81 5.55 -10.26
CA ARG A 141 0.37 5.46 -11.66
C ARG A 141 -1.13 5.25 -11.78
N TYR A 142 -1.71 4.38 -10.96
CA TYR A 142 -3.17 4.17 -10.90
C TYR A 142 -3.91 5.48 -10.56
N ALA A 143 -3.50 6.17 -9.49
CA ALA A 143 -4.12 7.42 -9.05
C ALA A 143 -4.06 8.51 -10.13
N THR A 144 -2.94 8.62 -10.86
CA THR A 144 -2.77 9.56 -11.96
C THR A 144 -3.74 9.30 -13.11
N ILE A 145 -3.97 8.03 -13.46
CA ILE A 145 -4.90 7.63 -14.52
C ILE A 145 -6.34 7.94 -14.12
N VAL A 146 -6.76 7.55 -12.90
CA VAL A 146 -8.11 7.83 -12.38
C VAL A 146 -8.40 9.33 -12.30
N LYS A 147 -7.40 10.13 -11.90
CA LYS A 147 -7.53 11.60 -11.89
C LYS A 147 -7.71 12.18 -13.29
N LYS A 148 -6.99 11.67 -14.30
CA LYS A 148 -7.16 12.12 -15.69
C LYS A 148 -8.54 11.78 -16.25
N ASP A 149 -9.01 10.57 -16.00
CA ASP A 149 -10.32 10.10 -16.49
C ASP A 149 -11.47 10.90 -15.83
N SER A 150 -11.38 11.22 -14.54
CA SER A 150 -12.38 12.03 -13.84
C SER A 150 -12.40 13.52 -14.23
N ILE A 151 -11.26 14.11 -14.59
CA ILE A 151 -11.22 15.47 -15.14
C ILE A 151 -11.84 15.49 -16.54
N SER A 152 -11.47 14.54 -17.40
CA SER A 152 -12.01 14.43 -18.76
C SER A 152 -13.54 14.25 -18.76
N SER A 153 -14.08 13.40 -17.87
CA SER A 153 -15.53 13.21 -17.76
C SER A 153 -16.25 14.48 -17.30
N ARG A 154 -15.72 15.21 -16.31
CA ARG A 154 -16.28 16.50 -15.88
C ARG A 154 -16.23 17.55 -16.97
N THR A 155 -15.13 17.62 -17.74
CA THR A 155 -15.01 18.55 -18.87
C THR A 155 -16.00 18.20 -19.98
N TYR A 156 -16.18 16.92 -20.27
CA TYR A 156 -17.18 16.45 -21.24
C TYR A 156 -18.61 16.73 -20.78
N GLU A 157 -18.93 16.47 -19.50
CA GLU A 157 -20.24 16.81 -18.92
C GLU A 157 -20.50 18.32 -18.91
N ALA A 158 -19.48 19.13 -18.58
CA ALA A 158 -19.59 20.59 -18.63
C ALA A 158 -19.79 21.09 -20.07
N ALA A 159 -19.10 20.51 -21.06
CA ALA A 159 -19.30 20.81 -22.47
C ALA A 159 -20.71 20.38 -22.94
N ARG A 160 -21.19 19.20 -22.53
CA ARG A 160 -22.54 18.70 -22.83
C ARG A 160 -23.63 19.59 -22.22
N ARG A 161 -23.45 20.09 -21.00
CA ARG A 161 -24.37 21.06 -20.37
C ARG A 161 -24.37 22.43 -21.06
N LYS A 162 -23.27 22.83 -21.68
CA LYS A 162 -23.23 24.03 -22.53
C LYS A 162 -23.85 23.80 -23.92
N ALA A 163 -23.84 22.56 -24.39
CA ALA A 163 -24.39 22.15 -25.69
C ALA A 163 -25.88 21.73 -25.63
N THR A 164 -26.53 21.71 -24.46
CA THR A 164 -27.99 21.47 -24.40
C THR A 164 -28.75 22.64 -25.04
N PRO A 165 -29.57 22.39 -26.07
CA PRO A 165 -30.22 23.42 -26.88
C PRO A 165 -31.49 23.92 -26.20
N TYR A 166 -31.36 24.70 -25.12
CA TYR A 166 -32.51 25.44 -24.55
C TYR A 166 -32.49 26.93 -24.90
N HIS A 167 -31.66 27.33 -25.87
CA HIS A 167 -31.52 28.74 -26.26
C HIS A 167 -32.10 29.13 -27.63
N ASN A 168 -32.85 28.26 -28.33
CA ASN A 168 -33.42 28.60 -29.64
C ASN A 168 -34.94 28.84 -29.69
N ASN A 169 -35.67 28.79 -28.57
CA ASN A 169 -37.12 29.00 -28.59
C ASN A 169 -37.57 30.46 -28.37
N LYS A 170 -36.66 31.44 -28.35
CA LYS A 170 -37.05 32.86 -28.19
C LYS A 170 -37.07 33.68 -29.49
N GLU A 171 -36.52 33.19 -30.60
CA GLU A 171 -36.56 33.91 -31.88
C GLU A 171 -37.73 33.52 -32.79
N VAL A 172 -38.39 32.37 -32.56
CA VAL A 172 -39.52 31.94 -33.41
C VAL A 172 -40.87 32.53 -32.96
N LEU A 173 -40.96 33.09 -31.74
CA LEU A 173 -42.19 33.67 -31.20
C LEU A 173 -42.34 35.18 -31.43
N SER A 174 -41.31 35.88 -31.93
CA SER A 174 -41.37 37.32 -32.23
C SER A 174 -41.75 37.64 -33.70
N LEU A 175 -41.83 36.63 -34.57
CA LEU A 175 -42.16 36.80 -36.00
C LEU A 175 -43.63 36.53 -36.36
N ASN A 176 -44.43 35.98 -35.45
CA ASN A 176 -45.84 35.65 -35.69
C ASN A 176 -46.86 36.70 -35.15
N HIS A 177 -46.40 37.88 -34.75
CA HIS A 177 -47.29 38.96 -34.28
C HIS A 177 -47.34 40.19 -35.20
N ARG A 178 -46.89 40.05 -36.46
CA ARG A 178 -47.03 41.07 -37.50
C ARG A 178 -47.63 40.50 -38.79
N PHE A 179 -48.83 39.94 -38.71
CA PHE A 179 -49.77 39.89 -39.83
C PHE A 179 -51.19 39.94 -39.28
#